data_AF-A0A6G1IG58-F1
#
_entry.id   AF-A0A6G1IG58-F1
#
_cell.length_a   1.000
_cell.length_b   1.000
_cell.length_c   1.000
_cell.angle_alpha   90.00
_cell.angle_beta   90.00
_cell.angle_gamma   90.00
#
_symmetry.space_group_name_H-M   'P 1'
#
loop_
_entity.id
_entity.type
_entity.pdbx_description
1 polymer ?
#
loop_
_entity_poly.entity_id
_entity_poly.type
_entity_poly.pdbx_seq_one_letter_code
_entity_poly.pdbx_strand_id
1 'polypeptide(L)'
;MFNWQNGVLLLISYVVIPRLTFLPSNVHSLLIIFGPFLLNRLIGLFNTQRAISRSVPVRPAPAKIKRALNLLFVSAAVCLVLSFPHFGAENVFKRTESRLQIEPRVLFARLRLLRPLSDEDQLLLDKFSKNPTNKLLYLVFGPDTLLKCIWCATSDGVNDNMNYVIYSVPKMLAPHLAHLAVLGLATSSLVGPEGSRFRIHATIAGLVLAVAELWYLGTYDVAQNKRARTLGEIEFVHWRIHSARYVAFAAVDVLLGAVLWLTSTNRWLAKPTSIAQRLESTTKQADDVVNKLRALGLLSNSINRQSALRGVREEYWRTEGQVMAEMVQEEEVATQINKALTTLDLRTIEERTGEVADGIVSAIDGLRSSQMHSGSGMLDPMSSSG
;
A
#
# COMPACT_ATOMS: atom_id res chain seq x y z
N MET A 1 33.16 -17.09 -6.82
CA MET A 1 33.31 -15.62 -6.99
C MET A 1 32.54 -14.94 -5.87
N PHE A 2 33.22 -14.38 -4.88
CA PHE A 2 32.60 -13.73 -3.72
C PHE A 2 32.10 -12.35 -4.14
N ASN A 3 30.81 -12.24 -4.45
CA ASN A 3 30.20 -10.99 -4.90
C ASN A 3 30.19 -9.98 -3.73
N TRP A 4 30.61 -8.73 -3.94
CA TRP A 4 30.67 -7.68 -2.90
C TRP A 4 29.34 -7.53 -2.13
N GLN A 5 28.22 -7.78 -2.81
CA GLN A 5 26.88 -7.85 -2.22
C GLN A 5 26.76 -8.90 -1.11
N ASN A 6 27.35 -10.09 -1.26
CA ASN A 6 27.36 -11.12 -0.22
C ASN A 6 28.22 -10.71 1.00
N GLY A 7 29.28 -9.92 0.78
CA GLY A 7 30.09 -9.36 1.87
C GLY A 7 29.34 -8.33 2.72
N VAL A 8 28.63 -7.40 2.07
CA VAL A 8 27.77 -6.42 2.75
C VAL A 8 26.61 -7.10 3.48
N LEU A 9 26.03 -8.15 2.90
CA LEU A 9 24.96 -8.92 3.50
C LEU A 9 25.39 -9.68 4.76
N LEU A 10 26.59 -10.27 4.74
CA LEU A 10 27.19 -10.88 5.92
C LEU A 10 27.44 -9.82 7.01
N LEU A 11 27.93 -8.64 6.65
CA LEU A 11 28.18 -7.56 7.60
C LEU A 11 26.88 -7.03 8.24
N ILE A 12 25.81 -6.84 7.46
CA ILE A 12 24.49 -6.46 7.99
C ILE A 12 23.93 -7.57 8.90
N SER A 13 24.04 -8.83 8.46
CA SER A 13 23.52 -9.98 9.22
C SER A 13 24.25 -10.21 10.54
N TYR A 14 25.58 -10.02 10.59
CA TYR A 14 26.40 -10.31 11.76
C TYR A 14 26.66 -9.10 12.66
N VAL A 15 26.47 -7.86 12.18
CA VAL A 15 26.78 -6.65 12.97
C VAL A 15 25.52 -5.86 13.33
N VAL A 16 24.53 -5.78 12.43
CA VAL A 16 23.34 -4.95 12.64
C VAL A 16 22.24 -5.73 13.36
N ILE A 17 21.93 -6.96 12.91
CA ILE A 17 20.88 -7.80 13.52
C ILE A 17 21.12 -8.02 15.02
N PRO A 18 22.35 -8.36 15.50
CA PRO A 18 22.61 -8.57 16.93
C PRO A 18 22.44 -7.32 17.79
N ARG A 19 22.46 -6.12 17.19
CA ARG A 19 22.26 -4.84 17.90
C ARG A 19 20.80 -4.37 17.93
N LEU A 20 19.88 -5.07 17.26
CA LEU A 20 18.45 -4.81 17.35
C LEU A 20 17.89 -5.44 18.63
N THR A 21 18.06 -4.75 19.76
CA THR A 21 17.68 -5.20 21.12
C THR A 21 16.16 -5.30 21.36
N PHE A 22 15.33 -4.94 20.37
CA PHE A 22 13.87 -4.99 20.47
C PHE A 22 13.26 -6.36 20.12
N LEU A 23 14.06 -7.30 19.60
CA LEU A 23 13.59 -8.61 19.14
C LEU A 23 13.84 -9.71 20.19
N PRO A 24 12.90 -10.65 20.41
CA PRO A 24 13.12 -11.81 21.27
C PRO A 24 14.31 -12.65 20.79
N SER A 25 15.07 -13.23 21.73
CA SER A 25 16.29 -14.02 21.46
C SER A 25 16.12 -15.13 20.43
N ASN A 26 14.95 -15.77 20.41
CA ASN A 26 14.63 -16.84 19.45
C ASN A 26 14.55 -16.34 18.00
N VAL A 27 14.12 -15.09 17.80
CA VAL A 27 14.01 -14.49 16.47
C VAL A 27 15.38 -14.03 15.97
N HIS A 28 16.27 -13.58 16.87
CA HIS A 28 17.67 -13.28 16.56
C HIS A 28 18.40 -14.47 15.97
N SER A 29 18.34 -15.62 16.64
CA SER A 29 19.00 -16.85 16.17
C SER A 29 18.50 -17.27 14.79
N LEU A 30 17.19 -17.15 14.55
CA LEU A 30 16.59 -17.51 13.28
C LEU A 30 16.96 -16.53 12.15
N LEU A 31 17.04 -15.23 12.44
CA LEU A 31 17.45 -14.19 11.49
C LEU A 31 18.95 -14.24 11.18
N ILE A 32 19.80 -14.65 12.11
CA ILE A 32 21.23 -14.81 11.84
C ILE A 32 21.49 -16.02 10.91
N ILE A 33 20.76 -17.12 11.12
CA ILE A 33 20.93 -18.35 10.34
C ILE A 33 20.31 -18.20 8.94
N PHE A 34 19.07 -17.69 8.85
CA PHE A 34 18.36 -17.57 7.57
C PHE A 34 18.53 -16.22 6.88
N GLY A 35 19.06 -15.21 7.58
CA GLY A 35 19.25 -13.84 7.08
C GLY A 35 19.97 -13.76 5.75
N PRO A 36 21.14 -14.38 5.56
CA PRO A 36 21.88 -14.30 4.31
C PRO A 36 21.10 -14.85 3.10
N PHE A 37 20.29 -15.89 3.32
CA PHE A 37 19.49 -16.54 2.28
C PHE A 37 18.19 -15.77 1.98
N LEU A 38 17.46 -15.37 3.02
CA LEU A 38 16.23 -14.56 2.86
C LEU A 38 16.54 -13.20 2.25
N LEU A 39 17.60 -12.53 2.71
CA LEU A 39 17.93 -11.17 2.31
C LEU A 39 18.36 -11.11 0.83
N ASN A 40 19.11 -12.11 0.34
CA ASN A 40 19.42 -12.23 -1.09
C ASN A 40 18.18 -12.42 -1.97
N ARG A 41 17.23 -13.29 -1.55
CA ARG A 41 15.95 -13.45 -2.25
C ARG A 41 15.11 -12.17 -2.21
N LEU A 42 15.05 -11.49 -1.08
CA LEU A 42 14.30 -10.24 -0.92
C LEU A 42 14.88 -9.12 -1.79
N ILE A 43 16.21 -9.00 -1.88
CA ILE A 43 16.87 -8.04 -2.77
C ILE A 43 16.62 -8.39 -4.23
N GLY A 44 16.69 -9.67 -4.60
CA GLY A 44 16.37 -10.13 -5.96
C GLY A 44 14.92 -9.80 -6.36
N LEU A 45 13.97 -10.06 -5.46
CA LEU A 45 12.56 -9.69 -5.65
C LEU A 45 12.38 -8.17 -5.71
N PHE A 46 13.06 -7.41 -4.85
CA PHE A 46 12.99 -5.96 -4.87
C PHE A 46 13.54 -5.38 -6.18
N ASN A 47 14.68 -5.87 -6.65
CA ASN A 47 15.32 -5.39 -7.88
C ASN A 47 14.52 -5.76 -9.13
N THR A 48 13.96 -6.96 -9.18
CA THR A 48 13.07 -7.38 -10.29
C THR A 48 11.79 -6.56 -10.32
N GLN A 49 11.15 -6.34 -9.16
CA GLN A 49 9.95 -5.50 -9.06
C GLN A 49 10.25 -4.03 -9.40
N ARG A 50 11.42 -3.52 -9.01
CA ARG A 50 11.89 -2.17 -9.35
C ARG A 50 12.19 -2.04 -10.84
N ALA A 51 12.79 -3.04 -11.47
CA ALA A 51 13.04 -3.06 -12.90
C ALA A 51 11.73 -3.05 -13.71
N ILE A 52 10.74 -3.84 -13.29
CA ILE A 52 9.40 -3.84 -13.90
C ILE A 52 8.73 -2.47 -13.74
N SER A 53 8.82 -1.86 -12.56
CA SER A 53 8.20 -0.55 -12.29
C SER A 53 8.82 0.59 -13.10
N ARG A 54 10.10 0.51 -13.50
CA ARG A 54 10.74 1.50 -14.40
C ARG A 54 10.18 1.48 -15.83
N SER A 55 9.65 0.33 -16.27
CA SER A 55 9.11 0.17 -17.63
C SER A 55 7.70 0.72 -17.80
N VAL A 56 7.04 1.11 -16.70
CA VAL A 56 5.65 1.59 -16.71
C VAL A 56 5.63 3.06 -16.30
N PRO A 57 5.00 3.96 -17.08
CA PRO A 57 4.95 5.38 -16.73
C PRO A 57 4.19 5.60 -15.41
N VAL A 58 4.71 6.55 -14.61
CA VAL A 58 4.08 7.00 -13.38
C VAL A 58 2.77 7.72 -13.74
N ARG A 59 1.67 7.27 -13.16
CA ARG A 59 0.34 7.86 -13.37
C ARG A 59 -0.18 8.55 -12.10
N PRO A 60 -1.03 9.58 -12.22
CA PRO A 60 -1.73 10.11 -11.06
C PRO A 60 -2.66 9.05 -10.44
N ALA A 61 -2.89 9.15 -9.13
CA ALA A 61 -3.76 8.22 -8.42
C ALA A 61 -5.20 8.28 -8.97
N PRO A 62 -5.80 7.14 -9.35
CA PRO A 62 -7.20 7.06 -9.79
C PRO A 62 -8.16 7.66 -8.76
N ALA A 63 -9.23 8.32 -9.21
CA ALA A 63 -10.19 9.01 -8.33
C ALA A 63 -10.83 8.08 -7.27
N LYS A 64 -11.11 6.82 -7.63
CA LYS A 64 -11.64 5.82 -6.69
C LYS A 64 -10.65 5.48 -5.57
N ILE A 65 -9.36 5.43 -5.88
CA ILE A 65 -8.30 5.14 -4.91
C ILE A 65 -8.05 6.35 -4.01
N LYS A 66 -8.19 7.58 -4.52
CA LYS A 66 -8.17 8.78 -3.68
C LYS A 66 -9.24 8.73 -2.58
N ARG A 67 -10.45 8.24 -2.89
CA ARG A 67 -11.52 8.07 -1.88
C ARG A 67 -11.13 7.04 -0.81
N ALA A 68 -10.52 5.92 -1.20
CA ALA A 68 -10.03 4.91 -0.26
C ALA A 68 -8.88 5.44 0.61
N LEU A 69 -7.96 6.20 0.02
CA LEU A 69 -6.87 6.86 0.76
C LEU A 69 -7.42 7.88 1.76
N ASN A 70 -8.43 8.67 1.37
CA ASN A 70 -9.09 9.60 2.30
C ASN A 70 -9.80 8.86 3.44
N LEU A 71 -10.48 7.73 3.15
CA LEU A 71 -11.10 6.90 4.17
C LEU A 71 -10.06 6.37 5.18
N LEU A 72 -8.95 5.81 4.69
CA LEU A 72 -7.86 5.32 5.55
C LEU A 72 -7.19 6.45 6.33
N PHE A 73 -7.03 7.63 5.73
CA PHE A 73 -6.49 8.80 6.42
C PHE A 73 -7.40 9.26 7.57
N VAL A 74 -8.71 9.37 7.32
CA VAL A 74 -9.69 9.73 8.34
C VAL A 74 -9.72 8.68 9.44
N SER A 75 -9.72 7.39 9.08
CA SER A 75 -9.64 6.28 10.04
C SER A 75 -8.39 6.36 10.92
N ALA A 76 -7.22 6.56 10.31
CA ALA A 76 -5.96 6.70 11.03
C ALA A 76 -5.98 7.93 11.96
N ALA A 77 -6.49 9.07 11.51
CA ALA A 77 -6.61 10.27 12.33
C ALA A 77 -7.55 10.06 13.52
N VAL A 78 -8.72 9.44 13.29
CA VAL A 78 -9.68 9.10 14.36
C VAL A 78 -9.05 8.12 15.35
N CYS A 79 -8.36 7.08 14.88
CA CYS A 79 -7.67 6.13 15.76
C CYS A 79 -6.58 6.84 16.59
N LEU A 80 -5.78 7.72 15.99
CA LEU A 80 -4.79 8.49 16.74
C LEU A 80 -5.44 9.39 17.80
N VAL A 81 -6.57 10.03 17.48
CA VAL A 81 -7.32 10.82 18.47
C VAL A 81 -7.85 9.93 19.61
N LEU A 82 -8.46 8.79 19.28
CA LEU A 82 -8.96 7.83 20.26
C LEU A 82 -7.86 7.16 21.10
N SER A 83 -6.61 7.19 20.63
CA SER A 83 -5.46 6.67 21.39
C SER A 83 -5.13 7.52 22.61
N PHE A 84 -5.56 8.79 22.64
CA PHE A 84 -5.29 9.68 23.77
C PHE A 84 -6.01 9.24 25.04
N PRO A 85 -5.37 9.43 26.21
CA PRO A 85 -5.90 8.97 27.50
C PRO A 85 -7.19 9.68 27.91
N HIS A 86 -7.53 10.80 27.28
CA HIS A 86 -8.78 11.54 27.54
C HIS A 86 -10.03 10.78 27.07
N PHE A 87 -9.90 9.94 26.03
CA PHE A 87 -11.01 9.13 25.50
C PHE A 87 -11.13 7.75 26.18
N GLY A 88 -10.22 7.43 27.09
CA GLY A 88 -10.28 6.22 27.91
C GLY A 88 -10.94 6.48 29.26
N ALA A 89 -11.31 5.40 29.97
CA ALA A 89 -11.79 5.50 31.34
C ALA A 89 -10.73 6.16 32.25
N GLU A 90 -11.15 6.87 33.30
CA GLU A 90 -10.19 7.46 34.24
C GLU A 90 -9.49 6.37 35.06
N ASN A 91 -8.17 6.49 35.19
CA ASN A 91 -7.38 5.63 36.06
C ASN A 91 -7.22 6.27 37.44
N VAL A 92 -7.91 5.71 38.45
CA VAL A 92 -7.95 6.26 39.81
C VAL A 92 -6.55 6.27 40.46
N PHE A 93 -5.73 5.24 40.25
CA PHE A 93 -4.38 5.17 40.81
C PHE A 93 -3.42 6.18 40.17
N LYS A 94 -3.51 6.35 38.85
CA LYS A 94 -2.69 7.33 38.13
C LYS A 94 -3.12 8.77 38.48
N ARG A 95 -4.42 9.03 38.63
CA ARG A 95 -4.95 10.36 38.95
C ARG A 95 -4.59 10.81 40.37
N THR A 96 -4.60 9.88 41.32
CA THR A 96 -4.30 10.13 42.74
C THR A 96 -2.83 9.87 43.10
N GLU A 97 -1.98 9.56 42.11
CA GLU A 97 -0.56 9.20 42.25
C GLU A 97 -0.31 8.19 43.38
N SER A 98 -1.22 7.23 43.54
CA SER A 98 -1.26 6.35 44.68
C SER A 98 -0.72 4.96 44.36
N ARG A 99 -0.01 4.36 45.32
CA ARG A 99 0.55 3.02 45.23
C ARG A 99 -0.56 1.98 45.30
N LEU A 100 -0.34 0.79 44.74
CA LEU A 100 -1.35 -0.28 44.72
C LEU A 100 -1.79 -0.75 46.13
N GLN A 101 -0.84 -0.73 47.09
CA GLN A 101 -1.06 -1.18 48.47
C GLN A 101 -1.87 -0.20 49.33
N ILE A 102 -2.20 0.99 48.82
CA ILE A 102 -2.97 1.99 49.58
C ILE A 102 -4.33 1.44 50.03
N GLU A 103 -4.76 1.78 51.24
CA GLU A 103 -6.09 1.41 51.73
C GLU A 103 -7.19 2.04 50.85
N PRO A 104 -8.23 1.29 50.40
CA PRO A 104 -9.25 1.81 49.48
C PRO A 104 -9.91 3.10 49.97
N ARG A 105 -10.24 3.19 51.26
CA ARG A 105 -10.86 4.39 51.83
C ARG A 105 -9.97 5.63 51.69
N VAL A 106 -8.66 5.47 51.85
CA VAL A 106 -7.68 6.57 51.70
C VAL A 106 -7.53 6.96 50.23
N LEU A 107 -7.53 5.99 49.31
CA LEU A 107 -7.51 6.25 47.87
C LEU A 107 -8.71 7.11 47.44
N PHE A 108 -9.92 6.74 47.85
CA PHE A 108 -11.12 7.47 47.50
C PHE A 108 -11.28 8.78 48.28
N ALA A 109 -10.72 8.89 49.49
CA ALA A 109 -10.61 10.18 50.18
C ALA A 109 -9.72 11.16 49.40
N ARG A 110 -8.61 10.70 48.82
CA ARG A 110 -7.76 11.51 47.93
C ARG A 110 -8.48 11.86 46.63
N LEU A 111 -9.19 10.91 46.03
CA LEU A 111 -9.99 11.17 44.82
C LEU A 111 -11.05 12.25 45.07
N ARG A 112 -11.69 12.24 46.26
CA ARG A 112 -12.68 13.25 46.69
C ARG A 112 -12.12 14.66 46.73
N LEU A 113 -10.82 14.83 46.99
CA LEU A 113 -10.15 16.13 46.96
C LEU A 113 -9.96 16.66 45.54
N LEU A 114 -9.92 15.78 44.53
CA LEU A 114 -9.72 16.16 43.12
C LEU A 114 -11.04 16.38 42.39
N ARG A 115 -12.07 15.59 42.71
CA ARG A 115 -13.43 15.70 42.13
C ARG A 115 -14.48 15.08 43.05
N PRO A 116 -15.77 15.45 42.93
CA PRO A 116 -16.84 14.73 43.62
C PRO A 116 -16.89 13.24 43.19
N LEU A 117 -17.21 12.37 44.14
CA LEU A 117 -17.33 10.92 43.90
C LEU A 117 -18.63 10.63 43.14
N SER A 118 -18.50 9.90 42.04
CA SER A 118 -19.62 9.32 41.29
C SER A 118 -20.16 8.07 42.00
N ASP A 119 -21.37 7.65 41.64
CA ASP A 119 -21.95 6.38 42.13
C ASP A 119 -21.07 5.18 41.74
N GLU A 120 -20.46 5.22 40.55
CA GLU A 120 -19.49 4.21 40.11
C GLU A 120 -18.25 4.15 41.03
N ASP A 121 -17.79 5.30 41.53
CA ASP A 121 -16.65 5.36 42.45
C ASP A 121 -16.99 4.75 43.81
N GLN A 122 -18.23 4.94 44.28
CA GLN A 122 -18.70 4.32 45.53
C GLN A 122 -18.80 2.80 45.41
N LEU A 123 -19.27 2.29 44.27
CA LEU A 123 -19.29 0.86 43.97
C LEU A 123 -17.87 0.29 43.84
N LEU A 124 -16.94 1.03 43.22
CA LEU A 124 -15.53 0.63 43.16
C LEU A 124 -14.89 0.58 44.56
N LEU A 125 -15.21 1.55 45.42
CA LEU A 125 -14.76 1.55 46.82
C LEU A 125 -15.24 0.28 47.54
N ASP A 126 -16.53 -0.05 47.46
CA ASP A 126 -17.09 -1.26 48.07
C ASP A 126 -16.43 -2.54 47.55
N LYS A 127 -16.22 -2.64 46.22
CA LYS A 127 -15.52 -3.77 45.60
C LYS A 127 -14.07 -3.88 46.07
N PHE A 128 -13.34 -2.77 46.16
CA PHE A 128 -11.94 -2.78 46.64
C PHE A 128 -11.84 -3.11 48.12
N SER A 129 -12.82 -2.73 48.93
CA SER A 129 -12.87 -3.08 50.36
C SER A 129 -13.22 -4.54 50.60
N LYS A 130 -14.07 -5.16 49.77
CA LYS A 130 -14.43 -6.58 49.91
C LYS A 130 -13.29 -7.54 49.59
N ASN A 131 -12.52 -7.27 48.54
CA ASN A 131 -11.39 -8.13 48.15
C ASN A 131 -10.23 -7.29 47.60
N PRO A 132 -9.02 -7.34 48.19
CA PRO A 132 -7.87 -6.59 47.71
C PRO A 132 -7.42 -7.02 46.30
N THR A 133 -7.74 -8.25 45.87
CA THR A 133 -7.44 -8.77 44.53
C THR A 133 -8.20 -8.00 43.44
N ASN A 134 -9.34 -7.37 43.77
CA ASN A 134 -10.12 -6.57 42.82
C ASN A 134 -9.34 -5.36 42.30
N LYS A 135 -8.34 -4.86 43.05
CA LYS A 135 -7.44 -3.82 42.57
C LYS A 135 -6.57 -4.30 41.41
N LEU A 136 -6.13 -5.56 41.43
CA LEU A 136 -5.34 -6.15 40.34
C LEU A 136 -6.20 -6.36 39.10
N LEU A 137 -7.42 -6.88 39.29
CA LEU A 137 -8.40 -7.05 38.21
C LEU A 137 -8.78 -5.71 37.56
N TYR A 138 -8.89 -4.64 38.36
CA TYR A 138 -9.10 -3.28 37.88
C TYR A 138 -7.97 -2.82 36.93
N LEU A 139 -6.71 -3.13 37.24
CA LEU A 139 -5.57 -2.74 36.39
C LEU A 139 -5.59 -3.44 35.02
N VAL A 140 -6.09 -4.67 34.98
CA VAL A 140 -6.09 -5.53 33.79
C VAL A 140 -7.34 -5.31 32.93
N PHE A 141 -8.53 -5.37 33.52
CA PHE A 141 -9.80 -5.35 32.79
C PHE A 141 -10.49 -3.98 32.80
N GLY A 142 -10.11 -3.08 33.71
CA GLY A 142 -10.68 -1.73 33.85
C GLY A 142 -11.90 -1.66 34.79
N PRO A 143 -12.46 -0.45 34.99
CA PRO A 143 -13.60 -0.22 35.89
C PRO A 143 -14.89 -0.90 35.43
N ASP A 144 -15.24 -0.74 34.14
CA ASP A 144 -16.51 -1.23 33.60
C ASP A 144 -16.72 -2.73 33.80
N THR A 145 -15.71 -3.52 33.48
CA THR A 145 -15.76 -4.98 33.54
C THR A 145 -15.85 -5.48 34.99
N LEU A 146 -15.12 -4.84 35.91
CA LEU A 146 -15.17 -5.14 37.33
C LEU A 146 -16.53 -4.80 37.96
N LEU A 147 -17.14 -3.69 37.54
CA LEU A 147 -18.42 -3.23 38.07
C LEU A 147 -19.62 -3.97 37.48
N LYS A 148 -19.62 -4.19 36.16
CA LYS A 148 -20.79 -4.69 35.42
C LYS A 148 -20.82 -6.22 35.28
N CYS A 149 -19.74 -6.92 35.58
CA CYS A 149 -19.77 -8.38 35.52
C CYS A 149 -20.45 -8.98 36.76
N ILE A 150 -21.62 -9.59 36.54
CA ILE A 150 -22.45 -10.17 37.60
C ILE A 150 -21.98 -11.59 37.99
N TRP A 151 -21.37 -12.33 37.07
CA TRP A 151 -21.03 -13.76 37.22
C TRP A 151 -19.52 -14.03 37.29
N CYS A 152 -18.67 -12.99 37.21
CA CYS A 152 -17.22 -13.16 37.22
C CYS A 152 -16.63 -13.43 38.61
N ALA A 153 -17.35 -13.08 39.68
CA ALA A 153 -16.94 -13.38 41.05
C ALA A 153 -17.68 -14.65 41.51
N THR A 154 -17.05 -15.81 41.36
CA THR A 154 -17.60 -17.08 41.85
C THR A 154 -17.13 -17.35 43.27
N SER A 155 -17.96 -18.01 44.10
CA SER A 155 -17.61 -18.36 45.49
C SER A 155 -16.41 -19.29 45.60
N ASP A 156 -16.10 -20.00 44.51
CA ASP A 156 -15.20 -21.16 44.53
C ASP A 156 -13.79 -20.82 44.05
N GLY A 157 -13.53 -19.58 43.58
CA GLY A 157 -12.20 -19.00 43.35
C GLY A 157 -11.29 -19.67 42.30
N VAL A 158 -11.69 -20.79 41.72
CA VAL A 158 -10.84 -21.62 40.83
C VAL A 158 -10.69 -21.03 39.41
N ASN A 159 -11.58 -20.12 38.96
CA ASN A 159 -11.56 -19.61 37.57
C ASN A 159 -11.94 -18.12 37.39
N ASP A 160 -11.84 -17.29 38.42
CA ASP A 160 -12.33 -15.90 38.36
C ASP A 160 -11.67 -15.09 37.21
N ASN A 161 -10.36 -15.26 36.95
CA ASN A 161 -9.67 -14.53 35.88
C ASN A 161 -10.24 -14.82 34.48
N MET A 162 -10.47 -16.10 34.15
CA MET A 162 -10.99 -16.49 32.84
C MET A 162 -12.40 -15.94 32.62
N ASN A 163 -13.23 -15.89 33.66
CA ASN A 163 -14.57 -15.30 33.56
C ASN A 163 -14.50 -13.80 33.21
N TYR A 164 -13.58 -13.06 33.81
CA TYR A 164 -13.34 -11.65 33.44
C TYR A 164 -12.81 -11.50 32.01
N VAL A 165 -11.91 -12.39 31.56
CA VAL A 165 -11.44 -12.40 30.17
C VAL A 165 -12.63 -12.58 29.23
N ILE A 166 -13.42 -13.63 29.40
CA ILE A 166 -14.57 -13.97 28.54
C ILE A 166 -15.57 -12.81 28.50
N TYR A 167 -15.90 -12.23 29.65
CA TYR A 167 -16.80 -11.07 29.73
C TYR A 167 -16.26 -9.85 28.98
N SER A 168 -14.95 -9.65 28.98
CA SER A 168 -14.31 -8.50 28.32
C SER A 168 -14.17 -8.65 26.79
N VAL A 169 -14.23 -9.88 26.25
CA VAL A 169 -14.02 -10.17 24.81
C VAL A 169 -14.91 -9.32 23.89
N PRO A 170 -16.25 -9.22 24.08
CA PRO A 170 -17.08 -8.45 23.17
C PRO A 170 -16.68 -6.97 23.10
N LYS A 171 -16.31 -6.38 24.25
CA LYS A 171 -15.85 -4.98 24.33
C LYS A 171 -14.51 -4.80 23.62
N MET A 172 -13.64 -5.80 23.64
CA MET A 172 -12.36 -5.76 22.93
C MET A 172 -12.53 -5.98 21.44
N LEU A 173 -13.43 -6.88 21.02
CA LEU A 173 -13.63 -7.25 19.62
C LEU A 173 -14.39 -6.19 18.82
N ALA A 174 -15.30 -5.42 19.45
CA ALA A 174 -16.06 -4.37 18.80
C ALA A 174 -15.21 -3.38 17.96
N PRO A 175 -14.13 -2.77 18.50
CA PRO A 175 -13.28 -1.88 17.70
C PRO A 175 -12.49 -2.61 16.60
N HIS A 176 -12.14 -3.90 16.78
CA HIS A 176 -11.53 -4.71 15.71
C HIS A 176 -12.51 -4.96 14.56
N LEU A 177 -13.79 -5.23 14.86
CA LEU A 177 -14.82 -5.39 13.83
C LEU A 177 -15.06 -4.08 13.07
N ALA A 178 -15.07 -2.95 13.78
CA ALA A 178 -15.16 -1.64 13.16
C ALA A 178 -13.97 -1.36 12.24
N HIS A 179 -12.74 -1.66 12.69
CA HIS A 179 -11.53 -1.50 11.88
C HIS A 179 -11.53 -2.43 10.66
N LEU A 180 -11.92 -3.70 10.82
CA LEU A 180 -12.08 -4.64 9.71
C LEU A 180 -13.12 -4.16 8.68
N ALA A 181 -14.20 -3.52 9.12
CA ALA A 181 -15.17 -2.92 8.21
C ALA A 181 -14.55 -1.78 7.39
N VAL A 182 -13.75 -0.91 8.03
CA VAL A 182 -13.01 0.16 7.34
C VAL A 182 -12.02 -0.40 6.33
N LEU A 183 -11.21 -1.39 6.73
CA LEU A 183 -10.26 -2.07 5.83
C LEU A 183 -10.99 -2.76 4.67
N GLY A 184 -12.13 -3.40 4.94
CA GLY A 184 -12.98 -4.05 3.95
C GLY A 184 -13.56 -3.07 2.94
N LEU A 185 -14.01 -1.89 3.38
CA LEU A 185 -14.49 -0.83 2.51
C LEU A 185 -13.36 -0.23 1.66
N ALA A 186 -12.20 0.03 2.27
CA ALA A 186 -11.02 0.58 1.58
C ALA A 186 -10.45 -0.37 0.51
N THR A 187 -10.62 -1.68 0.70
CA THR A 187 -10.16 -2.74 -0.23
C THR A 187 -11.31 -3.38 -1.03
N SER A 188 -12.49 -2.80 -0.99
CA SER A 188 -13.66 -3.34 -1.70
C SER A 188 -13.50 -3.25 -3.22
N SER A 189 -14.28 -4.05 -3.95
CA SER A 189 -14.35 -3.99 -5.42
C SER A 189 -14.83 -2.62 -5.93
N LEU A 190 -15.51 -1.81 -5.09
CA LEU A 190 -15.94 -0.46 -5.42
C LEU A 190 -14.76 0.50 -5.66
N VAL A 191 -13.62 0.26 -5.02
CA VAL A 191 -12.39 1.07 -5.14
C VAL A 191 -11.61 0.72 -6.42
N GLY A 192 -11.91 -0.42 -7.03
CA GLY A 192 -11.29 -0.92 -8.25
C GLY A 192 -10.34 -2.10 -8.02
N PRO A 193 -9.77 -2.67 -9.09
CA PRO A 193 -8.96 -3.89 -9.02
C PRO A 193 -7.68 -3.72 -8.19
N GLU A 194 -7.12 -2.49 -8.15
CA GLU A 194 -5.90 -2.19 -7.39
C GLU A 194 -6.11 -2.28 -5.88
N GLY A 195 -7.31 -1.94 -5.38
CA GLY A 195 -7.66 -2.09 -3.96
C GLY A 195 -8.03 -3.53 -3.62
N SER A 196 -8.82 -4.17 -4.50
CA SER A 196 -9.34 -5.53 -4.28
C SER A 196 -8.24 -6.59 -4.11
N ARG A 197 -7.07 -6.41 -4.72
CA ARG A 197 -5.95 -7.36 -4.61
C ARG A 197 -5.37 -7.44 -3.19
N PHE A 198 -5.53 -6.39 -2.39
CA PHE A 198 -5.00 -6.32 -1.02
C PHE A 198 -6.01 -6.72 0.04
N ARG A 199 -7.26 -7.05 -0.34
CA ARG A 199 -8.34 -7.40 0.59
C ARG A 199 -7.94 -8.53 1.55
N ILE A 200 -7.40 -9.64 1.02
CA ILE A 200 -6.97 -10.78 1.84
C ILE A 200 -5.88 -10.36 2.85
N HIS A 201 -4.90 -9.59 2.39
CA HIS A 201 -3.78 -9.12 3.23
C HIS A 201 -4.27 -8.18 4.32
N ALA A 202 -5.19 -7.26 3.99
CA ALA A 202 -5.81 -6.34 4.96
C ALA A 202 -6.67 -7.10 5.99
N THR A 203 -7.45 -8.10 5.56
CA THR A 203 -8.24 -8.93 6.49
C THR A 203 -7.36 -9.76 7.41
N ILE A 204 -6.26 -10.33 6.90
CA ILE A 204 -5.29 -11.07 7.71
C ILE A 204 -4.65 -10.13 8.74
N ALA A 205 -4.21 -8.93 8.32
CA ALA A 205 -3.62 -7.96 9.24
C ALA A 205 -4.57 -7.57 10.37
N GLY A 206 -5.84 -7.25 10.06
CA GLY A 206 -6.84 -6.95 11.08
C GLY A 206 -7.15 -8.12 12.01
N LEU A 207 -7.25 -9.35 11.47
CA LEU A 207 -7.48 -10.55 12.29
C LEU A 207 -6.29 -10.85 13.21
N VAL A 208 -5.06 -10.68 12.71
CA VAL A 208 -3.84 -10.87 13.50
C VAL A 208 -3.79 -9.89 14.67
N LEU A 209 -4.18 -8.61 14.48
CA LEU A 209 -4.28 -7.65 15.58
C LEU A 209 -5.28 -8.09 16.64
N ALA A 210 -6.46 -8.56 16.23
CA ALA A 210 -7.48 -9.05 17.15
C ALA A 210 -7.02 -10.27 17.96
N VAL A 211 -6.43 -11.26 17.27
CA VAL A 211 -5.91 -12.48 17.91
C VAL A 211 -4.75 -12.15 18.85
N ALA A 212 -3.82 -11.28 18.43
CA ALA A 212 -2.68 -10.88 19.26
C ALA A 212 -3.14 -10.20 20.56
N GLU A 213 -4.16 -9.34 20.49
CA GLU A 213 -4.70 -8.68 21.67
C GLU A 213 -5.39 -9.67 22.63
N LEU A 214 -6.27 -10.54 22.10
CA LEU A 214 -6.95 -11.56 22.90
C LEU A 214 -5.97 -12.56 23.52
N TRP A 215 -4.95 -12.96 22.77
CA TRP A 215 -3.89 -13.83 23.26
C TRP A 215 -3.06 -13.16 24.36
N TYR A 216 -2.69 -11.89 24.18
CA TYR A 216 -1.96 -11.13 25.19
C TYR A 216 -2.74 -11.03 26.50
N LEU A 217 -4.03 -10.69 26.46
CA LEU A 217 -4.84 -10.62 27.67
C LEU A 217 -5.10 -12.00 28.28
N GLY A 218 -5.40 -13.01 27.45
CA GLY A 218 -5.73 -14.36 27.91
C GLY A 218 -4.55 -15.08 28.57
N THR A 219 -3.31 -14.70 28.24
CA THR A 219 -2.08 -15.25 28.83
C THR A 219 -1.49 -14.36 29.94
N TYR A 220 -2.07 -13.18 30.20
CA TYR A 220 -1.55 -12.25 31.18
C TYR A 220 -1.79 -12.75 32.62
N ASP A 221 -0.72 -12.82 33.40
CA ASP A 221 -0.81 -13.15 34.83
C ASP A 221 -1.16 -11.91 35.66
N VAL A 222 -2.39 -11.87 36.16
CA VAL A 222 -2.90 -10.81 37.05
C VAL A 222 -2.06 -10.66 38.33
N ALA A 223 -1.37 -11.71 38.76
CA ALA A 223 -0.51 -11.67 39.94
C ALA A 223 0.81 -10.92 39.71
N GLN A 224 1.20 -10.62 38.46
CA GLN A 224 2.45 -9.93 38.15
C GLN A 224 2.54 -8.56 38.83
N ASN A 225 1.43 -7.81 38.86
CA ASN A 225 1.33 -6.50 39.51
C ASN A 225 1.37 -6.55 41.05
N LYS A 226 1.27 -7.73 41.68
CA LYS A 226 1.37 -7.86 43.16
C LYS A 226 2.74 -7.46 43.70
N ARG A 227 3.79 -7.59 42.87
CA ARG A 227 5.17 -7.32 43.27
C ARG A 227 5.55 -5.84 43.18
N ALA A 228 4.76 -5.03 42.46
CA ALA A 228 5.03 -3.61 42.25
C ALA A 228 4.87 -2.82 43.57
N ARG A 229 5.93 -2.11 43.97
CA ARG A 229 5.95 -1.28 45.19
C ARG A 229 5.82 0.21 44.89
N THR A 230 6.25 0.64 43.71
CA THR A 230 6.19 2.02 43.24
C THR A 230 5.16 2.17 42.11
N LEU A 231 4.68 3.40 41.87
CA LEU A 231 3.71 3.67 40.80
C LEU A 231 4.28 3.35 39.41
N GLY A 232 5.58 3.59 39.20
CA GLY A 232 6.26 3.35 37.93
C GLY A 232 6.44 1.86 37.59
N GLU A 233 6.40 0.98 38.59
CA GLU A 233 6.45 -0.48 38.40
C GLU A 233 5.09 -1.09 38.07
N ILE A 234 3.99 -0.34 38.24
CA ILE A 234 2.63 -0.85 38.01
C ILE A 234 2.34 -0.85 36.51
N GLU A 235 2.01 -2.02 35.97
CA GLU A 235 1.52 -2.10 34.61
C GLU A 235 0.01 -1.84 34.54
N PHE A 236 -0.34 -0.69 33.97
CA PHE A 236 -1.73 -0.32 33.66
C PHE A 236 -2.21 -0.96 32.36
N VAL A 237 -2.38 -2.28 32.38
CA VAL A 237 -2.66 -3.12 31.20
C VAL A 237 -3.89 -2.65 30.43
N HIS A 238 -5.02 -2.39 31.09
CA HIS A 238 -6.27 -1.95 30.44
C HIS A 238 -6.05 -0.71 29.55
N TRP A 239 -5.41 0.32 30.10
CA TRP A 239 -5.13 1.58 29.41
C TRP A 239 -4.04 1.43 28.36
N ARG A 240 -3.01 0.61 28.64
CA ARG A 240 -1.94 0.32 27.67
C ARG A 240 -2.51 -0.35 26.43
N ILE A 241 -3.31 -1.41 26.60
CA ILE A 241 -3.99 -2.11 25.49
C ILE A 241 -4.88 -1.14 24.73
N HIS A 242 -5.68 -0.32 25.42
CA HIS A 242 -6.51 0.70 24.77
C HIS A 242 -5.69 1.62 23.84
N SER A 243 -4.63 2.23 24.35
CA SER A 243 -3.76 3.09 23.54
C SER A 243 -3.06 2.34 22.41
N ALA A 244 -2.51 1.16 22.70
CA ALA A 244 -1.75 0.36 21.75
C ALA A 244 -2.63 -0.14 20.60
N ARG A 245 -3.90 -0.49 20.87
CA ARG A 245 -4.88 -0.92 19.88
C ARG A 245 -5.08 0.13 18.80
N TYR A 246 -5.41 1.36 19.19
CA TYR A 246 -5.67 2.41 18.22
C TYR A 246 -4.40 2.89 17.49
N VAL A 247 -3.24 2.87 18.17
CA VAL A 247 -1.95 3.11 17.49
C VAL A 247 -1.66 2.03 16.46
N ALA A 248 -1.93 0.76 16.78
CA ALA A 248 -1.75 -0.35 15.85
C ALA A 248 -2.70 -0.24 14.64
N PHE A 249 -3.96 0.14 14.84
CA PHE A 249 -4.91 0.41 13.76
C PHE A 249 -4.42 1.53 12.84
N ALA A 250 -4.00 2.66 13.43
CA ALA A 250 -3.45 3.78 12.66
C ALA A 250 -2.20 3.36 11.87
N ALA A 251 -1.30 2.56 12.45
CA ALA A 251 -0.13 2.05 11.76
C ALA A 251 -0.49 1.16 10.57
N VAL A 252 -1.46 0.25 10.72
CA VAL A 252 -1.95 -0.59 9.61
C VAL A 252 -2.60 0.25 8.51
N ASP A 253 -3.42 1.24 8.87
CA ASP A 253 -4.08 2.13 7.91
C ASP A 253 -3.07 2.97 7.11
N VAL A 254 -2.05 3.50 7.77
CA VAL A 254 -0.96 4.25 7.13
C VAL A 254 -0.15 3.35 6.20
N LEU A 255 0.21 2.15 6.64
CA LEU A 255 0.96 1.18 5.82
C LEU A 255 0.14 0.75 4.60
N LEU A 256 -1.12 0.40 4.79
CA LEU A 256 -2.01 0.00 3.69
C LEU A 256 -2.24 1.17 2.72
N GLY A 257 -2.45 2.38 3.24
CA GLY A 257 -2.57 3.59 2.44
C GLY A 257 -1.31 3.86 1.60
N ALA A 258 -0.13 3.73 2.20
CA ALA A 258 1.15 3.86 1.50
C ALA A 258 1.31 2.81 0.39
N VAL A 259 0.99 1.54 0.68
CA VAL A 259 1.02 0.45 -0.29
C VAL A 259 0.04 0.74 -1.44
N LEU A 260 -1.20 1.13 -1.15
CA LEU A 260 -2.21 1.44 -2.17
C LEU A 260 -1.80 2.63 -3.04
N TRP A 261 -1.21 3.67 -2.44
CA TRP A 261 -0.73 4.83 -3.18
C TRP A 261 0.46 4.49 -4.09
N LEU A 262 1.46 3.79 -3.56
CA LEU A 262 2.64 3.39 -4.33
C LEU A 262 2.26 2.47 -5.51
N THR A 263 1.28 1.59 -5.28
CA THR A 263 0.88 0.60 -6.27
C THR A 263 -0.04 1.17 -7.34
N SER A 264 -0.99 2.01 -6.94
CA SER A 264 -1.89 2.69 -7.87
C SER A 264 -1.19 3.69 -8.78
N THR A 265 -0.11 4.31 -8.32
CA THR A 265 0.69 5.28 -9.10
C THR A 265 1.78 4.63 -9.96
N ASN A 266 1.84 3.29 -10.01
CA ASN A 266 2.89 2.50 -10.67
C ASN A 266 4.32 2.76 -10.13
N ARG A 267 4.45 3.30 -8.91
CA ARG A 267 5.76 3.54 -8.28
C ARG A 267 6.35 2.27 -7.67
N TRP A 268 5.51 1.31 -7.30
CA TRP A 268 5.91 0.03 -6.71
C TRP A 268 4.93 -1.08 -7.11
N LEU A 269 5.41 -2.29 -7.44
CA LEU A 269 4.58 -3.41 -7.91
C LEU A 269 3.66 -3.02 -9.08
N ALA A 270 4.22 -2.29 -10.06
CA ALA A 270 3.51 -1.95 -11.29
C ALA A 270 3.21 -3.24 -12.07
N LYS A 271 1.93 -3.51 -12.31
CA LYS A 271 1.53 -4.63 -13.16
C LYS A 271 1.50 -4.14 -14.61
N PRO A 272 2.39 -4.61 -15.49
CA PRO A 272 2.28 -4.26 -16.91
C PRO A 272 0.92 -4.72 -17.44
N THR A 273 0.34 -3.94 -18.34
CA THR A 273 -0.82 -4.38 -19.13
C THR A 273 -0.51 -5.74 -19.76
N SER A 274 -1.50 -6.64 -19.77
CA SER A 274 -1.27 -7.99 -20.30
C SER A 274 -0.82 -7.90 -21.76
N ILE A 275 0.01 -8.85 -22.20
CA ILE A 275 0.47 -8.89 -23.60
C ILE A 275 -0.74 -8.89 -24.54
N ALA A 276 -1.80 -9.63 -24.18
CA ALA A 276 -3.06 -9.63 -24.93
C ALA A 276 -3.69 -8.23 -25.05
N GLN A 277 -3.79 -7.46 -23.95
CA GLN A 277 -4.33 -6.09 -23.99
C GLN A 277 -3.44 -5.12 -24.77
N ARG A 278 -2.11 -5.28 -24.65
CA ARG A 278 -1.17 -4.50 -25.45
C ARG A 278 -1.36 -4.78 -26.93
N LEU A 279 -1.40 -6.07 -27.30
CA LEU A 279 -1.61 -6.52 -28.67
C LEU A 279 -2.93 -5.99 -29.22
N GLU A 280 -4.03 -6.13 -28.46
CA GLU A 280 -5.34 -5.62 -28.84
C GLU A 280 -5.32 -4.10 -29.06
N SER A 281 -4.67 -3.34 -28.17
CA SER A 281 -4.57 -1.88 -28.31
C SER A 281 -3.75 -1.46 -29.54
N THR A 282 -2.65 -2.15 -29.82
CA THR A 282 -1.81 -1.89 -31.01
C THR A 282 -2.52 -2.31 -32.28
N THR A 283 -3.25 -3.43 -32.28
CA THR A 283 -4.06 -3.87 -33.42
C THR A 283 -5.17 -2.87 -33.71
N LYS A 284 -5.88 -2.38 -32.69
CA LYS A 284 -6.89 -1.33 -32.86
C LYS A 284 -6.33 -0.04 -33.44
N GLN A 285 -5.13 0.37 -33.00
CA GLN A 285 -4.45 1.55 -33.57
C GLN A 285 -4.02 1.30 -35.02
N ALA A 286 -3.50 0.11 -35.33
CA ALA A 286 -3.14 -0.26 -36.69
C ALA A 286 -4.36 -0.29 -37.63
N ASP A 287 -5.48 -0.86 -37.17
CA ASP A 287 -6.74 -0.88 -37.92
C ASP A 287 -7.26 0.54 -38.20
N ASP A 288 -7.19 1.45 -37.22
CA ASP A 288 -7.57 2.86 -37.40
C ASP A 288 -6.69 3.55 -38.46
N VAL A 289 -5.36 3.31 -38.43
CA VAL A 289 -4.42 3.84 -39.43
C VAL A 289 -4.72 3.26 -40.82
N VAL A 290 -4.95 1.95 -40.94
CA VAL A 290 -5.30 1.31 -42.21
C VAL A 290 -6.61 1.86 -42.77
N ASN A 291 -7.62 2.08 -41.92
CA ASN A 291 -8.88 2.67 -42.34
C ASN A 291 -8.71 4.11 -42.84
N LYS A 292 -7.88 4.91 -42.15
CA LYS A 292 -7.53 6.26 -42.61
C LYS A 292 -6.77 6.25 -43.94
N LEU A 293 -5.81 5.33 -44.12
CA LEU A 293 -5.08 5.18 -45.38
C LEU A 293 -6.00 4.74 -46.53
N ARG A 294 -6.94 3.82 -46.28
CA ARG A 294 -7.97 3.44 -47.26
C ARG A 294 -8.87 4.61 -47.62
N ALA A 295 -9.32 5.40 -46.63
CA ALA A 295 -10.10 6.61 -46.88
C ALA A 295 -9.31 7.64 -47.70
N LEU A 296 -8.04 7.88 -47.38
CA LEU A 296 -7.14 8.74 -48.16
C LEU A 296 -6.93 8.22 -49.58
N GLY A 297 -6.79 6.90 -49.75
CA GLY A 297 -6.69 6.26 -51.07
C GLY A 297 -7.96 6.47 -51.90
N LEU A 298 -9.13 6.29 -51.30
CA LEU A 298 -10.43 6.56 -51.94
C LEU A 298 -10.58 8.04 -52.31
N LEU A 299 -10.20 8.95 -51.41
CA LEU A 299 -10.20 10.39 -51.67
C LEU A 299 -9.26 10.73 -52.83
N SER A 300 -8.02 10.27 -52.80
CA SER A 300 -7.03 10.50 -53.86
C SER A 300 -7.52 9.97 -55.21
N ASN A 301 -8.09 8.77 -55.23
CA ASN A 301 -8.66 8.18 -56.45
C ASN A 301 -9.88 8.99 -56.94
N SER A 302 -10.77 9.40 -56.04
CA SER A 302 -11.94 10.23 -56.39
C SER A 302 -11.54 11.58 -56.98
N ILE A 303 -10.52 12.23 -56.40
CA ILE A 303 -9.95 13.48 -56.90
C ILE A 303 -9.34 13.26 -58.28
N ASN A 304 -8.52 12.23 -58.47
CA ASN A 304 -7.90 11.95 -59.76
C ASN A 304 -8.94 11.64 -60.85
N ARG A 305 -10.04 10.97 -60.51
CA ARG A 305 -11.08 10.57 -61.46
C ARG A 305 -11.99 11.72 -61.88
N GLN A 306 -12.28 12.69 -61.01
CA GLN A 306 -13.11 13.86 -61.34
C GLN A 306 -12.27 15.06 -61.75
N SER A 307 -12.51 15.60 -62.96
CA SER A 307 -11.76 16.75 -63.47
C SER A 307 -11.91 18.02 -62.62
N ALA A 308 -13.12 18.29 -62.09
CA ALA A 308 -13.38 19.45 -61.24
C ALA A 308 -12.55 19.43 -59.95
N LEU A 309 -12.50 18.29 -59.25
CA LEU A 309 -11.70 18.12 -58.03
C LEU A 309 -10.19 18.17 -58.32
N ARG A 310 -9.74 17.63 -59.46
CA ARG A 310 -8.36 17.78 -59.92
C ARG A 310 -7.98 19.24 -60.12
N GLY A 311 -8.83 20.02 -60.78
CA GLY A 311 -8.61 21.45 -61.01
C GLY A 311 -8.46 22.23 -59.70
N VAL A 312 -9.32 21.97 -58.70
CA VAL A 312 -9.21 22.59 -57.37
C VAL A 312 -7.90 22.22 -56.68
N ARG A 313 -7.48 20.95 -56.74
CA ARG A 313 -6.20 20.50 -56.17
C ARG A 313 -5.01 21.17 -56.86
N GLU A 314 -5.00 21.21 -58.19
CA GLU A 314 -3.93 21.86 -58.96
C GLU A 314 -3.88 23.37 -58.68
N GLU A 315 -5.02 24.04 -58.59
CA GLU A 315 -5.10 25.45 -58.24
C GLU A 315 -4.60 25.71 -56.83
N TYR A 316 -4.97 24.87 -55.85
CA TYR A 316 -4.42 24.94 -54.49
C TYR A 316 -2.90 24.84 -54.49
N TRP A 317 -2.32 23.84 -55.16
CA TRP A 317 -0.86 23.68 -55.18
C TRP A 317 -0.15 24.78 -55.96
N ARG A 318 -0.79 25.33 -56.99
CA ARG A 318 -0.27 26.47 -57.75
C ARG A 318 -0.27 27.73 -56.91
N THR A 319 -1.37 28.02 -56.22
CA THR A 319 -1.50 29.18 -55.33
C THR A 319 -0.55 29.07 -54.15
N GLU A 320 -0.46 27.92 -53.49
CA GLU A 320 0.51 27.66 -52.43
C GLU A 320 1.95 27.87 -52.91
N GLY A 321 2.29 27.33 -54.09
CA GLY A 321 3.62 27.52 -54.68
C GLY A 321 3.94 28.98 -54.97
N GLN A 322 2.96 29.76 -55.43
CA GLN A 322 3.10 31.20 -55.67
C GLN A 322 3.25 31.97 -54.36
N VAL A 323 2.39 31.72 -53.38
CA VAL A 323 2.44 32.36 -52.05
C VAL A 323 3.74 32.04 -51.34
N MET A 324 4.21 30.79 -51.39
CA MET A 324 5.50 30.40 -50.82
C MET A 324 6.66 31.06 -51.55
N ALA A 325 6.62 31.16 -52.88
CA ALA A 325 7.65 31.85 -53.64
C ALA A 325 7.71 33.36 -53.33
N GLU A 326 6.55 34.00 -53.15
CA GLU A 326 6.43 35.40 -52.73
C GLU A 326 6.95 35.60 -51.30
N MET A 327 6.52 34.76 -50.35
CA MET A 327 7.00 34.82 -48.96
C MET A 327 8.50 34.57 -48.84
N VAL A 328 9.09 33.67 -49.65
CA VAL A 328 10.55 33.45 -49.66
C VAL A 328 11.32 34.65 -50.21
N GLN A 329 10.71 35.50 -51.04
CA GLN A 329 11.32 36.72 -51.56
C GLN A 329 11.31 37.88 -50.56
N GLU A 330 10.50 37.80 -49.49
CA GLU A 330 10.52 38.81 -48.43
C GLU A 330 11.88 38.79 -47.70
N GLU A 331 12.48 39.97 -47.54
CA GLU A 331 13.84 40.11 -47.00
C GLU A 331 13.95 39.54 -45.56
N GLU A 332 12.92 39.73 -44.74
CA GLU A 332 12.85 39.18 -43.39
C GLU A 332 12.80 37.65 -43.36
N VAL A 333 12.07 37.02 -44.29
CA VAL A 333 11.95 35.56 -44.38
C VAL A 333 13.22 34.96 -44.99
N ALA A 334 13.76 35.57 -46.05
CA ALA A 334 15.00 35.13 -46.70
C ALA A 334 16.20 35.17 -45.73
N THR A 335 16.29 36.21 -44.89
CA THR A 335 17.35 36.32 -43.88
C THR A 335 17.20 35.27 -42.79
N GLN A 336 15.97 34.94 -42.36
CA GLN A 336 15.73 33.86 -41.40
C GLN A 336 15.99 32.47 -41.99
N ILE A 337 15.61 32.23 -43.25
CA ILE A 337 15.90 30.98 -43.97
C ILE A 337 17.40 30.79 -44.10
N ASN A 338 18.14 31.81 -44.53
CA ASN A 338 19.61 31.76 -44.61
C ASN A 338 20.24 31.53 -43.24
N LYS A 339 19.75 32.19 -42.18
CA LYS A 339 20.21 31.96 -40.81
C LYS A 339 19.96 30.51 -40.36
N ALA A 340 18.79 29.95 -40.65
CA ALA A 340 18.47 28.55 -40.36
C ALA A 340 19.38 27.60 -41.14
N LEU A 341 19.58 27.82 -42.44
CA LEU A 341 20.48 27.03 -43.30
C LEU A 341 21.93 27.06 -42.82
N THR A 342 22.45 28.21 -42.35
CA THR A 342 23.81 28.28 -41.77
C THR A 342 23.94 27.55 -40.43
N THR A 343 22.82 27.35 -39.73
CA THR A 343 22.80 26.64 -38.44
C THR A 343 22.54 25.13 -38.62
N LEU A 344 21.95 24.73 -39.74
CA LEU A 344 21.66 23.35 -40.08
C LEU A 344 22.89 22.69 -40.71
N ASP A 345 23.42 21.67 -40.03
CA ASP A 345 24.44 20.79 -40.61
C ASP A 345 23.77 19.80 -41.59
N LEU A 346 23.74 20.18 -42.87
CA LEU A 346 23.17 19.40 -43.96
C LEU A 346 23.74 17.98 -44.02
N ARG A 347 25.02 17.80 -43.65
CA ARG A 347 25.68 16.50 -43.69
C ARG A 347 25.13 15.55 -42.63
N THR A 348 24.89 16.07 -41.43
CA THR A 348 24.24 15.32 -40.34
C THR A 348 22.79 14.96 -40.68
N ILE A 349 22.08 15.79 -41.44
CA ILE A 349 20.71 15.50 -41.88
C ILE A 349 20.69 14.41 -42.94
N GLU A 350 21.60 14.47 -43.91
CA GLU A 350 21.74 13.45 -44.96
C GLU A 350 22.08 12.08 -44.36
N GLU A 351 23.02 12.05 -43.41
CA GLU A 351 23.39 10.84 -42.68
C GLU A 351 22.22 10.26 -41.88
N ARG A 352 21.46 11.09 -41.15
CA ARG A 352 20.25 10.66 -40.43
C ARG A 352 19.13 10.19 -41.35
N THR A 353 19.00 10.81 -42.53
CA THR A 353 17.96 10.43 -43.49
C THR A 353 18.30 9.09 -44.13
N GLY A 354 19.58 8.86 -44.45
CA GLY A 354 20.10 7.55 -44.86
C GLY A 354 19.84 6.47 -43.80
N GLU A 355 20.18 6.75 -42.54
CA GLU A 355 19.95 5.82 -41.42
C GLU A 355 18.47 5.46 -41.24
N VAL A 356 17.56 6.43 -41.36
CA VAL A 356 16.11 6.19 -41.28
C VAL A 356 15.60 5.41 -42.49
N ALA A 357 16.04 5.76 -43.70
CA ALA A 357 15.65 5.05 -44.92
C ALA A 357 16.13 3.59 -44.89
N ASP A 358 17.39 3.35 -44.54
CA ASP A 358 17.97 2.03 -44.37
C ASP A 358 17.27 1.26 -43.24
N GLY A 359 16.88 1.94 -42.15
CA GLY A 359 16.08 1.37 -41.08
C GLY A 359 14.67 0.92 -41.53
N ILE A 360 14.02 1.69 -42.40
CA ILE A 360 12.69 1.33 -42.95
C ILE A 360 12.83 0.17 -43.94
N VAL A 361 13.81 0.22 -44.85
CA VAL A 361 14.04 -0.83 -45.85
C VAL A 361 14.41 -2.15 -45.15
N SER A 362 15.31 -2.11 -44.18
CA SER A 362 15.69 -3.31 -43.40
C SER A 362 14.53 -3.87 -42.56
N ALA A 363 13.64 -3.01 -42.04
CA ALA A 363 12.43 -3.47 -41.36
C ALA A 363 11.45 -4.17 -42.32
N ILE A 364 11.30 -3.66 -43.54
CA ILE A 364 10.47 -4.26 -44.59
C ILE A 364 11.06 -5.62 -45.04
N ASP A 365 12.37 -5.71 -45.23
CA ASP A 365 13.05 -6.96 -45.59
C ASP A 365 13.03 -7.99 -44.44
N GLY A 366 13.11 -7.52 -43.18
CA GLY A 366 12.91 -8.33 -41.99
C GLY A 366 11.50 -8.93 -41.89
N LEU A 367 10.47 -8.16 -42.23
CA LEU A 367 9.09 -8.65 -42.31
C LEU A 367 8.92 -9.67 -43.44
N ARG A 368 9.53 -9.45 -44.61
CA ARG A 368 9.46 -10.37 -45.76
C ARG A 368 10.16 -11.70 -45.50
N SER A 369 11.34 -11.67 -44.88
CA SER A 369 12.09 -12.88 -44.50
C SER A 369 11.37 -13.71 -43.42
N SER A 370 10.71 -13.05 -42.47
CA SER A 370 9.89 -13.73 -41.45
C SER A 370 8.65 -14.43 -42.04
N GLN A 371 8.02 -13.85 -43.06
CA GLN A 371 6.92 -14.49 -43.80
C GLN A 371 7.41 -15.71 -44.62
N MET A 372 8.59 -15.65 -45.22
CA MET A 372 9.16 -16.79 -45.96
C MET A 372 9.54 -17.96 -45.03
N HIS A 373 10.04 -17.69 -43.82
CA HIS A 373 10.31 -18.73 -42.83
C HIS A 373 9.04 -19.37 -42.25
N SER A 374 7.94 -18.61 -42.13
CA SER A 374 6.65 -19.18 -41.70
C SER A 374 5.94 -19.99 -42.81
N GLY A 375 6.25 -19.76 -44.08
CA GLY A 375 5.68 -20.49 -45.22
C GLY A 375 6.38 -21.81 -45.57
N SER A 376 7.66 -21.98 -45.18
CA SER A 376 8.45 -23.17 -45.50
C SER A 376 8.30 -24.33 -44.49
N GLY A 377 7.55 -24.15 -43.40
CA GLY A 377 7.32 -25.19 -42.37
C GLY A 377 6.07 -26.04 -42.57
N MET A 378 5.34 -25.89 -43.69
CA MET A 378 4.04 -26.53 -43.90
C MET A 378 4.01 -27.50 -45.10
N LEU A 379 5.16 -28.07 -45.47
CA LEU A 379 5.27 -29.12 -46.50
C LEU A 379 6.31 -30.17 -46.10
N ASP A 380 5.99 -31.00 -45.10
CA ASP A 380 6.54 -32.35 -44.99
C ASP A 380 5.41 -33.34 -45.27
N PRO A 381 5.46 -34.13 -46.37
CA PRO A 381 4.51 -35.19 -46.59
C PRO A 381 4.85 -36.40 -45.70
N MET A 382 3.85 -36.86 -44.94
CA MET A 382 3.83 -38.20 -44.33
C MET A 382 4.20 -39.25 -45.39
N SER A 383 5.36 -39.87 -45.26
CA SER A 383 5.64 -41.15 -45.91
C SER A 383 5.26 -42.28 -44.96
N SER A 384 4.39 -43.14 -45.47
CA SER A 384 3.98 -44.41 -44.88
C SER A 384 5.11 -45.42 -44.95
N SER A 385 5.39 -46.11 -43.85
CA SER A 385 6.05 -47.41 -43.84
C SER A 385 5.11 -48.42 -43.19
N GLY A 386 4.75 -49.45 -43.96
CA GLY A 386 4.34 -50.74 -43.42
C GLY A 386 5.52 -51.54 -42.88
#